data_AF-A0A937MBC3-F1
#
_entry.id   AF-A0A937MBC3-F1
#
_cell.length_a   1.000
_cell.length_b   1.000
_cell.length_c   1.000
_cell.angle_alpha   90.00
_cell.angle_beta   90.00
_cell.angle_gamma   90.00
#
_symmetry.space_group_name_H-M   'P 1'
#
loop_
_entity.id
_entity.type
_entity.pdbx_description
1 polymer ?
#
loop_
_entity_poly.entity_id
_entity_poly.type
_entity_poly.pdbx_seq_one_letter_code
_entity_poly.pdbx_strand_id
1 'polypeptide(L)'
;MLDIGWQELFIIAAVGIVVVGPKDLPRAIAKVSKLVRRARGMARDFQSSIDDVVREAELDDIRKQVETASDFDLGKEIENSIDPTGDLADEMGLTDLKSSLEETAETMAAETEPEPEGDDTPKKEGA
;
A
#
# COMPACT_ATOMS: atom_id res chain seq x y z
N MET A 1 -4.12 -4.49 -6.76
CA MET A 1 -3.18 -5.14 -7.69
C MET A 1 -1.79 -4.70 -7.27
N LEU A 2 -0.86 -5.64 -7.06
CA LEU A 2 0.54 -5.28 -6.83
C LEU A 2 1.21 -5.19 -8.21
N ASP A 3 0.96 -4.07 -8.89
CA ASP A 3 1.61 -3.75 -10.17
C ASP A 3 3.00 -3.16 -9.90
N ILE A 4 3.81 -3.92 -9.14
CA ILE A 4 5.19 -3.56 -8.82
C ILE A 4 6.06 -4.49 -9.65
N GLY A 5 6.57 -3.97 -10.76
CA GLY A 5 7.55 -4.63 -11.60
C GLY A 5 8.97 -4.50 -11.04
N TRP A 6 9.90 -5.07 -11.81
CA TRP A 6 11.33 -5.04 -11.46
C TRP A 6 11.90 -3.61 -11.47
N GLN A 7 11.36 -2.71 -12.30
CA GLN A 7 11.80 -1.31 -12.34
C GLN A 7 11.36 -0.52 -11.11
N GLU A 8 10.09 -0.63 -10.69
CA GLU A 8 9.62 0.06 -9.47
C GLU A 8 10.36 -0.43 -8.24
N LEU A 9 10.60 -1.74 -8.14
CA LEU A 9 11.37 -2.31 -7.03
C LEU A 9 12.81 -1.74 -6.98
N PHE A 10 13.44 -1.55 -8.14
CA PHE A 10 14.78 -0.97 -8.23
C PHE A 10 14.80 0.50 -7.77
N ILE A 11 13.80 1.29 -8.18
CA ILE A 11 13.65 2.69 -7.76
C ILE A 11 13.46 2.77 -6.24
N ILE A 12 12.58 1.95 -5.67
CA ILE A 12 12.36 1.89 -4.22
C ILE A 12 13.64 1.49 -3.48
N ALA A 13 14.38 0.50 -3.99
CA ALA A 13 15.65 0.08 -3.41
C ALA A 13 16.70 1.21 -3.45
N ALA A 14 16.79 1.94 -4.56
CA ALA A 14 17.70 3.08 -4.70
C ALA A 14 17.35 4.21 -3.72
N VAL A 15 16.07 4.60 -3.64
CA VAL A 15 15.59 5.62 -2.69
C VAL A 15 15.85 5.17 -1.25
N GLY A 16 15.55 3.92 -0.92
CA GLY A 16 15.82 3.35 0.40
C GLY A 16 17.31 3.40 0.77
N ILE A 17 18.20 3.12 -0.17
CA ILE A 17 19.65 3.21 0.03
C ILE A 17 20.09 4.65 0.28
N VAL A 18 19.54 5.63 -0.43
CA VAL A 18 19.90 7.05 -0.24
C VAL A 18 19.43 7.57 1.12
N VAL A 19 18.19 7.23 1.52
CA VAL A 19 17.58 7.73 2.76
C VAL A 19 18.19 7.07 4.00
N VAL A 20 18.31 5.73 3.99
CA VAL A 20 18.78 4.96 5.15
C VAL A 20 20.29 4.82 5.15
N GLY A 21 20.90 4.81 3.97
CA GLY A 21 22.32 4.52 3.76
C GLY A 21 22.56 3.09 3.29
N PRO A 22 23.53 2.86 2.35
CA PRO A 22 23.79 1.55 1.74
C PRO A 22 24.25 0.48 2.73
N LYS A 23 24.85 0.90 3.87
CA LYS A 23 25.34 -0.02 4.91
C LYS A 23 24.27 -0.35 5.94
N ASP A 24 23.27 0.51 6.11
CA ASP A 24 22.26 0.41 7.15
C ASP A 24 20.97 -0.22 6.66
N LEU A 25 20.61 -0.06 5.38
CA LEU A 25 19.49 -0.78 4.75
C LEU A 25 19.57 -2.32 4.91
N PRO A 26 20.69 -3.01 4.62
CA PRO A 26 20.78 -4.45 4.85
C PRO A 26 20.67 -4.83 6.34
N ARG A 27 21.17 -3.96 7.24
CA ARG A 27 21.05 -4.17 8.69
C ARG A 27 19.60 -3.99 9.16
N ALA A 28 18.86 -3.04 8.59
CA ALA A 28 17.46 -2.79 8.88
C ALA A 28 16.58 -3.95 8.40
N ILE A 29 16.77 -4.41 7.15
CA ILE A 29 16.08 -5.60 6.62
C ILE A 29 16.39 -6.82 7.49
N ALA A 30 17.63 -7.00 7.95
CA ALA A 30 17.98 -8.12 8.83
C ALA A 30 17.25 -8.06 10.20
N LYS A 31 16.97 -6.87 10.72
CA LYS A 31 16.20 -6.71 11.98
C LYS A 31 14.71 -7.01 11.75
N VAL A 32 14.12 -6.42 10.71
CA VAL A 32 12.70 -6.63 10.38
C VAL A 32 12.45 -8.10 10.03
N SER A 33 13.28 -8.71 9.19
CA SER A 33 13.16 -10.12 8.83
C SER A 33 13.29 -11.07 10.03
N LYS A 34 14.16 -10.76 11.01
CA LYS A 34 14.23 -11.53 12.27
C LYS A 34 12.94 -11.43 13.07
N LEU A 35 12.34 -10.24 13.15
CA LEU A 35 11.05 -10.04 13.82
C LEU A 35 9.94 -10.84 13.13
N VAL A 36 9.81 -10.69 11.81
CA VAL A 36 8.84 -11.43 11.00
C VAL A 36 9.06 -12.94 11.11
N ARG A 37 10.31 -13.40 11.10
CA ARG A 37 10.64 -14.83 11.22
C ARG A 37 10.28 -15.38 12.59
N ARG A 38 10.46 -14.61 13.65
CA ARG A 38 10.06 -14.98 15.01
C ARG A 38 8.55 -15.03 15.14
N ALA A 39 7.84 -14.01 14.63
CA ALA A 39 6.37 -13.99 14.58
C ALA A 39 5.82 -15.18 13.78
N ARG A 40 6.41 -15.49 12.62
CA ARG A 40 6.01 -16.65 11.81
C ARG A 40 6.37 -17.99 12.46
N GLY A 41 7.40 -18.04 13.30
CA GLY A 41 7.69 -19.18 14.18
C GLY A 41 6.57 -19.40 15.18
N MET A 42 6.24 -18.36 15.95
CA MET A 42 5.15 -18.38 16.92
C MET A 42 3.82 -18.77 16.26
N ALA A 43 3.47 -18.20 15.11
CA ALA A 43 2.25 -18.55 14.39
C ALA A 43 2.18 -20.04 14.00
N ARG A 44 3.31 -20.66 13.65
CA ARG A 44 3.37 -22.11 13.39
C ARG A 44 3.15 -22.92 14.66
N ASP A 45 3.76 -22.53 15.76
CA ASP A 45 3.60 -23.20 17.05
C ASP A 45 2.14 -23.07 17.56
N PHE A 46 1.52 -21.89 17.38
CA PHE A 46 0.10 -21.67 17.63
C PHE A 46 -0.80 -22.52 16.74
N GLN A 47 -0.49 -22.61 15.44
CA GLN A 47 -1.24 -23.46 14.52
C GLN A 47 -1.17 -24.93 14.92
N SER A 48 0.01 -25.44 15.29
CA SER A 48 0.14 -26.80 15.81
C SER A 48 -0.61 -27.00 17.12
N SER A 49 -0.55 -26.04 18.04
CA SER A 49 -1.30 -26.11 19.31
C SER A 49 -2.82 -26.04 19.11
N ILE A 50 -3.27 -25.25 18.14
CA ILE A 50 -4.68 -25.15 17.76
C ILE A 50 -5.12 -26.45 17.10
N ASP A 51 -4.35 -27.02 16.16
CA ASP A 51 -4.67 -28.31 15.52
C ASP A 51 -4.85 -29.45 16.53
N ASP A 52 -4.08 -29.45 17.62
CA ASP A 52 -4.21 -30.41 18.72
C ASP A 52 -5.49 -30.18 19.56
N VAL A 53 -5.84 -28.93 19.85
CA VAL A 53 -7.07 -28.56 20.59
C VAL A 53 -8.33 -28.79 19.75
N VAL A 54 -8.28 -28.44 18.47
CA VAL A 54 -9.34 -28.63 17.46
C VAL A 54 -9.76 -30.08 17.34
N ARG A 55 -8.81 -31.00 17.54
CA ARG A 55 -9.03 -32.44 17.47
C ARG A 55 -9.65 -33.02 18.75
N GLU A 56 -9.63 -32.27 19.86
CA GLU A 56 -10.14 -32.68 21.18
C GLU A 56 -11.45 -31.96 21.61
N ALA A 57 -11.70 -30.67 21.23
CA ALA A 57 -12.96 -29.95 21.50
C ALA A 57 -13.13 -28.59 20.75
N GLU A 58 -14.39 -28.22 20.43
CA GLU A 58 -14.90 -26.82 20.30
C GLU A 58 -14.38 -25.88 19.18
N LEU A 59 -14.22 -26.35 17.94
CA LEU A 59 -14.02 -25.47 16.77
C LEU A 59 -15.08 -24.37 16.63
N ASP A 60 -16.34 -24.69 16.95
CA ASP A 60 -17.48 -23.80 16.77
C ASP A 60 -17.46 -22.63 17.77
N ASP A 61 -17.04 -22.85 19.02
CA ASP A 61 -16.96 -21.78 20.02
C ASP A 61 -15.80 -20.82 19.78
N ILE A 62 -14.66 -21.32 19.29
CA ILE A 62 -13.54 -20.46 18.87
C ILE A 62 -13.94 -19.65 17.64
N ARG A 63 -14.63 -20.27 16.66
CA ARG A 63 -15.14 -19.57 15.49
C ARG A 63 -16.11 -18.45 15.88
N LYS A 64 -17.01 -18.71 16.82
CA LYS A 64 -17.98 -17.74 17.33
C LYS A 64 -17.33 -16.61 18.13
N GLN A 65 -16.28 -16.90 18.91
CA GLN A 65 -15.49 -15.86 19.59
C GLN A 65 -14.69 -15.01 18.63
N VAL A 66 -14.09 -15.59 17.58
CA VAL A 66 -13.39 -14.85 16.53
C VAL A 66 -14.37 -13.99 15.73
N GLU A 67 -15.56 -14.52 15.41
CA GLU A 67 -16.62 -13.77 14.74
C GLU A 67 -17.12 -12.62 15.62
N THR A 68 -17.38 -12.85 16.91
CA THR A 68 -17.79 -11.80 17.87
C THR A 68 -16.69 -10.75 18.07
N ALA A 69 -15.41 -11.15 18.08
CA ALA A 69 -14.27 -10.24 18.21
C ALA A 69 -13.95 -9.48 16.90
N SER A 70 -14.31 -10.05 15.75
CA SER A 70 -14.21 -9.41 14.44
C SER A 70 -15.40 -8.47 14.19
N ASP A 71 -16.58 -8.79 14.73
CA ASP A 71 -17.79 -7.94 14.77
C ASP A 71 -17.66 -6.78 15.76
N PHE A 72 -16.74 -6.87 16.73
CA PHE A 72 -16.21 -5.68 17.40
C PHE A 72 -15.37 -4.92 16.37
N ASP A 73 -16.08 -4.13 15.56
CA ASP A 73 -15.63 -3.22 14.51
C ASP A 73 -14.59 -2.23 15.07
N LEU A 74 -13.38 -2.71 15.36
CA LEU A 74 -12.23 -1.89 15.74
C LEU A 74 -11.96 -0.85 14.65
N GLY A 75 -12.25 -1.19 13.39
CA GLY A 75 -12.20 -0.24 12.27
C GLY A 75 -13.14 0.94 12.48
N LYS A 76 -14.42 0.70 12.79
CA LYS A 76 -15.39 1.79 13.00
C LYS A 76 -15.18 2.51 14.32
N GLU A 77 -14.76 1.83 15.38
CA GLU A 77 -14.46 2.48 16.67
C GLU A 77 -13.23 3.40 16.56
N ILE A 78 -12.21 2.97 15.81
CA ILE A 78 -11.02 3.77 15.51
C ILE A 78 -11.36 4.91 14.54
N GLU A 79 -12.15 4.66 13.50
CA GLU A 79 -12.64 5.67 12.56
C GLU A 79 -13.50 6.73 13.28
N ASN A 80 -14.41 6.31 14.16
CA ASN A 80 -15.24 7.20 14.98
C ASN A 80 -14.45 7.92 16.09
N SER A 81 -13.39 7.32 16.65
CA SER A 81 -12.57 7.96 17.69
C SER A 81 -11.53 8.92 17.10
N ILE A 82 -11.05 8.64 15.89
CA ILE A 82 -10.07 9.48 15.20
C ILE A 82 -10.80 10.60 14.46
N ASP A 83 -11.88 10.34 13.73
CA ASP A 83 -12.63 11.36 12.98
C ASP A 83 -14.16 11.25 13.19
N PRO A 84 -14.67 11.66 14.37
CA PRO A 84 -16.11 11.59 14.67
C PRO A 84 -16.99 12.55 13.85
N THR A 85 -16.42 13.58 13.22
CA THR A 85 -17.18 14.69 12.62
C THR A 85 -16.89 14.87 11.12
N GLY A 86 -15.87 14.19 10.56
CA GLY A 86 -15.36 14.47 9.22
C GLY A 86 -14.45 15.70 9.15
N ASP A 87 -14.22 16.35 10.29
CA ASP A 87 -13.40 17.57 10.41
C ASP A 87 -11.93 17.28 10.09
N LEU A 88 -11.42 16.07 10.35
CA LEU A 88 -10.03 15.75 10.01
C LEU A 88 -9.82 15.62 8.50
N ALA A 89 -10.82 15.14 7.76
CA ALA A 89 -10.74 15.08 6.30
C ALA A 89 -10.73 16.48 5.67
N ASP A 90 -11.51 17.41 6.24
CA ASP A 90 -11.56 18.81 5.82
C ASP A 90 -10.33 19.61 6.28
N GLU A 91 -9.84 19.42 7.51
CA GLU A 91 -8.66 20.13 8.05
C GLU A 91 -7.33 19.63 7.45
N MET A 92 -7.23 18.33 7.14
CA MET A 92 -6.07 17.79 6.42
C MET A 92 -6.12 18.06 4.91
N GLY A 93 -7.14 18.78 4.43
CA GLY A 93 -7.27 19.16 3.02
C GLY A 93 -7.30 17.96 2.08
N LEU A 94 -7.80 16.80 2.53
CA LEU A 94 -7.82 15.58 1.71
C LEU A 94 -8.72 15.75 0.48
N THR A 95 -9.75 16.61 0.59
CA THR A 95 -10.61 17.03 -0.51
C THR A 95 -9.84 17.85 -1.56
N ASP A 96 -8.94 18.74 -1.14
CA ASP A 96 -8.05 19.51 -2.02
C ASP A 96 -6.94 18.64 -2.62
N LEU A 97 -6.47 17.64 -1.87
CA LEU A 97 -5.51 16.65 -2.36
C LEU A 97 -6.16 15.77 -3.43
N LYS A 98 -7.41 15.36 -3.22
CA LYS A 98 -8.19 14.58 -4.17
C LYS A 98 -8.45 15.37 -5.46
N SER A 99 -8.86 16.63 -5.37
CA SER A 99 -9.07 17.47 -6.55
C SER A 99 -7.77 17.71 -7.31
N SER A 100 -6.65 17.95 -6.62
CA SER A 100 -5.33 18.09 -7.25
C SER A 100 -4.87 16.80 -7.93
N LEU A 101 -5.17 15.64 -7.35
CA LEU A 101 -4.88 14.33 -7.95
C LEU A 101 -5.78 14.06 -9.17
N GLU A 102 -7.04 14.49 -9.12
CA GLU A 102 -8.00 14.37 -10.23
C GLU A 102 -7.62 15.31 -11.38
N GLU A 103 -7.18 16.54 -11.08
CA GLU A 103 -6.65 17.51 -12.05
C GLU A 103 -5.31 17.04 -12.64
N THR A 104 -4.43 16.45 -11.82
CA THR A 104 -3.19 15.82 -12.30
C THR A 104 -3.50 14.61 -13.18
N ALA A 105 -4.51 13.80 -12.81
CA ALA A 105 -4.95 12.66 -13.62
C ALA A 105 -5.60 13.11 -14.94
N GLU A 106 -6.38 14.19 -14.95
CA GLU A 106 -6.94 14.79 -16.16
C GLU A 106 -5.85 15.39 -17.04
N THR A 107 -4.83 16.05 -16.46
CA THR A 107 -3.70 16.63 -17.20
C THR A 107 -2.82 15.51 -17.79
N MET A 108 -2.57 14.46 -17.03
CA MET A 108 -1.83 13.28 -17.52
C MET A 108 -2.65 12.47 -18.55
N ALA A 109 -3.98 12.44 -18.43
CA ALA A 109 -4.86 11.83 -19.42
C ALA A 109 -4.93 12.66 -20.71
N ALA A 110 -4.88 13.99 -20.62
CA ALA A 110 -4.86 14.89 -21.77
C ALA A 110 -3.53 14.86 -22.54
N GLU A 111 -2.43 14.46 -21.90
CA GLU A 111 -1.10 14.36 -22.53
C GLU A 111 -0.83 12.98 -23.17
N THR A 112 -1.81 12.07 -23.18
CA THR A 112 -1.69 10.73 -23.78
C THR A 112 -2.70 10.47 -24.91
N GLU A 113 -2.73 11.33 -25.93
CA GLU A 113 -3.03 10.90 -27.31
C GLU A 113 -2.11 11.63 -28.32
N PRO A 114 -1.67 10.94 -29.39
CA PRO A 114 -0.37 11.12 -30.04
C PRO A 114 -0.33 12.24 -31.09
N GLU A 115 0.88 12.71 -31.39
CA GLU A 115 1.21 13.56 -32.54
C GLU A 115 0.55 13.06 -33.85
N PRO A 116 0.08 13.96 -34.72
CA PRO A 116 0.11 13.72 -36.15
C PRO A 116 1.45 14.22 -36.72
N GLU A 117 2.29 13.27 -37.13
CA GLU A 117 3.25 13.48 -38.21
C GLU A 117 2.59 14.17 -39.41
N GLY A 118 3.30 15.12 -40.03
CA GLY A 118 3.16 15.44 -41.45
C GLY A 118 2.89 16.90 -41.81
N ASP A 119 3.94 17.63 -42.20
CA ASP A 119 4.04 18.25 -43.54
C ASP A 119 5.42 18.92 -43.68
N ASP A 120 6.42 18.13 -44.08
CA ASP A 120 7.71 18.64 -44.54
C ASP A 120 7.64 18.76 -46.07
N THR A 121 7.11 19.89 -46.55
CA THR A 121 7.30 20.34 -47.94
C THR A 121 8.04 21.69 -47.94
N PRO A 122 9.31 21.75 -48.40
CA PRO A 122 10.02 23.02 -48.46
C PRO A 122 9.53 23.81 -49.66
N LYS A 123 8.71 24.84 -49.38
CA LYS A 123 8.30 25.86 -50.34
C LYS A 123 9.54 26.65 -50.80
N LYS A 124 9.95 26.43 -52.06
CA LYS A 124 10.92 27.27 -52.78
C LYS A 124 10.30 28.63 -53.12
N GLU A 125 10.82 29.70 -52.53
CA GLU A 125 10.81 31.09 -53.03
C GLU A 125 12.05 31.77 -52.41
N GLY A 126 12.98 32.45 -53.08
CA GLY A 126 13.22 32.77 -54.48
C GLY A 126 14.54 33.55 -54.60
N ALA A 127 15.20 33.46 -55.75
CA ALA A 127 16.08 34.45 -56.40
C ALA A 127 16.60 33.85 -57.72
#